data_AF-A0A838HLW3-F1
#
_entry.id   AF-A0A838HLW3-F1
#
_cell.length_a   1.000
_cell.length_b   1.000
_cell.length_c   1.000
_cell.angle_alpha   90.00
_cell.angle_beta   90.00
_cell.angle_gamma   90.00
#
_symmetry.space_group_name_H-M   'P 1'
#
loop_
_entity.id
_entity.type
_entity.pdbx_description
1 polymer ?
#
loop_
_entity_poly.entity_id
_entity_poly.type
_entity_poly.pdbx_seq_one_letter_code
_entity_poly.pdbx_strand_id
1 'polypeptide(L)'
;MRKFRQSPEHRDGPTESGDKSVTATEAQNNFGQVLGSVARGDMVYITRYDRPEAVVLSIEKFNALAGPDSSSLDDLTREFDDRLARMQSAEAAAGMDTFFELKSAELGEAALRGARRKPM
;
A
#
# COMPACT_ATOMS: atom_id res chain seq x y z
N MET A 1 0.75 -44.86 31.82
CA MET A 1 -0.44 -44.33 31.13
C MET A 1 -1.06 -43.20 31.96
N ARG A 2 -0.79 -41.93 31.67
CA ARG A 2 -1.53 -40.79 32.26
C ARG A 2 -2.29 -40.11 31.14
N LYS A 3 -3.61 -40.19 31.23
CA LYS A 3 -4.57 -39.63 30.28
C LYS A 3 -4.51 -38.10 30.39
N PHE A 4 -4.05 -37.41 29.34
CA PHE A 4 -4.27 -35.96 29.23
C PHE A 4 -5.75 -35.73 29.02
N ARG A 5 -6.33 -35.03 29.98
CA ARG A 5 -7.72 -34.60 30.05
C ARG A 5 -7.95 -33.59 28.91
N GLN A 6 -8.92 -33.88 28.06
CA GLN A 6 -9.51 -32.88 27.18
C GLN A 6 -10.07 -31.75 28.06
N SER A 7 -9.58 -30.54 27.87
CA SER A 7 -10.21 -29.32 28.40
C SER A 7 -10.92 -28.62 27.23
N PRO A 8 -12.24 -28.36 27.35
CA PRO A 8 -13.07 -27.86 26.27
C PRO A 8 -13.15 -26.32 26.24
N GLU A 9 -13.76 -25.83 25.15
CA GLU A 9 -14.25 -24.46 24.90
C GLU A 9 -13.26 -23.49 24.25
N HIS A 10 -13.07 -23.67 22.93
CA HIS A 10 -12.77 -22.57 22.03
C HIS A 10 -13.95 -21.58 22.08
N ARG A 11 -13.77 -20.48 22.80
CA ARG A 11 -14.67 -19.34 22.72
C ARG A 11 -14.12 -18.41 21.65
N ASP A 12 -14.78 -18.45 20.49
CA ASP A 12 -14.62 -17.46 19.42
C ASP A 12 -14.92 -16.07 19.98
N GLY A 13 -13.87 -15.32 20.32
CA GLY A 13 -13.96 -13.87 20.38
C GLY A 13 -14.09 -13.32 18.96
N PRO A 14 -14.84 -12.24 18.71
CA PRO A 14 -15.13 -11.80 17.36
C PRO A 14 -13.90 -11.11 16.79
N THR A 15 -13.05 -11.84 16.06
CA THR A 15 -12.25 -11.26 14.99
C THR A 15 -13.13 -11.22 13.76
N GLU A 16 -13.63 -10.02 13.45
CA GLU A 16 -14.28 -9.74 12.19
C GLU A 16 -13.28 -10.04 11.05
N SER A 17 -13.60 -11.05 10.24
CA SER A 17 -12.77 -11.71 9.19
C SER A 17 -12.18 -13.04 9.69
N GLY A 18 -12.33 -14.09 8.89
CA GLY A 18 -12.10 -15.51 9.25
C GLY A 18 -10.65 -15.92 9.51
N ASP A 19 -9.93 -15.13 10.29
CA ASP A 19 -8.54 -15.31 10.64
C ASP A 19 -8.41 -16.17 11.91
N LYS A 20 -7.44 -17.07 11.90
CA LYS A 20 -7.23 -18.06 12.97
C LYS A 20 -6.34 -17.47 14.06
N SER A 21 -6.55 -17.90 15.30
CA SER A 21 -5.71 -17.50 16.44
C SER A 21 -5.17 -18.74 17.15
N VAL A 22 -3.91 -18.68 17.59
CA VAL A 22 -3.25 -19.74 18.37
C VAL A 22 -2.42 -19.13 19.48
N THR A 23 -2.24 -19.84 20.58
CA THR A 23 -1.33 -19.40 21.66
C THR A 23 0.13 -19.50 21.23
N ALA A 24 1.01 -18.73 21.86
CA ALA A 24 2.46 -18.79 21.64
C ALA A 24 3.02 -20.21 21.86
N THR A 25 2.51 -20.93 22.86
CA THR A 25 2.91 -22.32 23.13
C THR A 25 2.45 -23.27 22.03
N GLU A 26 1.25 -23.10 21.49
CA GLU A 26 0.77 -23.91 20.36
C GLU A 26 1.55 -23.60 19.09
N ALA A 27 1.84 -22.32 18.81
CA ALA A 27 2.66 -21.91 17.68
C ALA A 27 4.08 -22.50 17.76
N GLN A 28 4.71 -22.47 18.94
CA GLN A 28 6.04 -23.05 19.15
C GLN A 28 6.06 -24.56 18.89
N ASN A 29 5.04 -25.28 19.36
CA ASN A 29 5.00 -26.74 19.27
C ASN A 29 4.48 -27.25 17.92
N ASN A 30 3.68 -26.45 17.20
CA ASN A 30 2.99 -26.86 15.97
C ASN A 30 3.26 -25.92 14.80
N PHE A 31 4.44 -25.30 14.75
CA PHE A 31 4.76 -24.27 13.75
C PHE A 31 4.56 -24.75 12.30
N GLY A 32 4.81 -26.04 12.01
CA GLY A 32 4.55 -26.62 10.69
C GLY A 32 3.07 -26.55 10.27
N GLN A 33 2.12 -26.69 11.20
CA GLN A 33 0.68 -26.54 10.90
C GLN A 33 0.29 -25.07 10.69
N VAL A 34 0.95 -24.16 11.41
CA VAL A 34 0.80 -22.71 11.20
C VAL A 34 1.26 -22.36 9.79
N LEU A 35 2.45 -22.78 9.39
CA LEU A 35 2.97 -22.56 8.02
C LEU A 35 2.08 -23.21 6.96
N GLY A 36 1.59 -24.43 7.18
CA GLY A 36 0.66 -25.09 6.27
C GLY A 36 -0.66 -24.34 6.11
N SER A 37 -1.12 -23.63 7.14
CA SER A 37 -2.32 -22.78 7.07
C SER A 37 -2.04 -21.49 6.31
N VAL A 38 -0.92 -20.86 6.60
CA VAL A 38 -0.46 -19.65 5.91
C VAL A 38 -0.23 -19.90 4.42
N ALA A 39 0.30 -21.05 4.04
CA ALA A 39 0.48 -21.46 2.65
C ALA A 39 -0.85 -21.61 1.89
N ARG A 40 -1.98 -21.83 2.58
CA ARG A 40 -3.32 -21.84 1.98
C ARG A 40 -3.97 -20.46 1.92
N GLY A 41 -3.28 -19.42 2.39
CA GLY A 41 -3.76 -18.04 2.42
C GLY A 41 -4.39 -17.60 3.74
N ASP A 42 -4.40 -18.47 4.76
CA ASP A 42 -4.90 -18.11 6.10
C ASP A 42 -3.93 -17.11 6.77
N MET A 43 -4.49 -16.18 7.53
CA MET A 43 -3.71 -15.37 8.49
C MET A 43 -3.85 -15.96 9.88
N VAL A 44 -2.73 -16.09 10.61
CA VAL A 44 -2.72 -16.71 11.94
C VAL A 44 -2.16 -15.73 12.97
N TYR A 45 -3.00 -15.32 13.90
CA TYR A 45 -2.59 -14.51 15.06
C TYR A 45 -1.96 -15.40 16.13
N ILE A 46 -0.82 -14.97 16.67
CA ILE A 46 -0.17 -15.60 17.80
C ILE A 46 -0.47 -14.75 19.04
N THR A 47 -1.07 -15.38 20.04
CA THR A 47 -1.44 -14.74 21.30
C THR A 47 -0.51 -15.14 22.45
N ARG A 48 -0.28 -14.21 23.38
CA ARG A 48 0.33 -14.48 24.67
C ARG A 48 -0.61 -13.95 25.76
N TYR A 49 -0.99 -14.81 26.71
CA TYR A 49 -2.00 -14.49 27.73
C TYR A 49 -3.28 -13.90 27.11
N ASP A 50 -3.79 -14.55 26.06
CA ASP A 50 -4.98 -14.16 25.29
C ASP A 50 -4.90 -12.78 24.62
N ARG A 51 -3.70 -12.21 24.48
CA ARG A 51 -3.46 -10.97 23.74
C ARG A 51 -2.68 -11.25 22.46
N PRO A 52 -3.14 -10.81 21.27
CA PRO A 52 -2.37 -10.96 20.05
C PRO A 52 -1.08 -10.12 20.15
N GLU A 53 0.06 -10.77 19.94
CA GLU A 53 1.38 -10.12 19.96
C GLU A 53 2.11 -10.23 18.62
N ALA A 54 1.75 -11.22 17.81
CA ALA A 54 2.31 -11.39 16.47
C ALA A 54 1.25 -11.95 15.52
N VAL A 55 1.54 -11.85 14.22
CA VAL A 55 0.74 -12.45 13.16
C VAL A 55 1.67 -13.11 12.15
N VAL A 56 1.27 -14.27 11.65
CA VAL A 56 1.95 -14.99 10.58
C VAL A 56 1.04 -15.00 9.36
N LEU A 57 1.59 -14.54 8.24
CA LEU A 57 0.93 -14.50 6.94
C LEU A 57 1.95 -14.77 5.83
N SER A 58 1.49 -15.02 4.60
CA SER A 58 2.39 -15.23 3.47
C SER A 58 3.10 -13.92 3.12
N ILE A 59 4.31 -14.03 2.58
CA ILE A 59 5.06 -12.87 2.09
C ILE A 59 4.27 -12.12 1.02
N GLU A 60 3.58 -12.83 0.13
CA GLU A 60 2.71 -12.21 -0.88
C GLU A 60 1.60 -11.37 -0.26
N LYS A 61 0.94 -11.88 0.79
CA LYS A 61 -0.12 -11.15 1.49
C LYS A 61 0.45 -9.98 2.30
N PHE A 62 1.64 -10.12 2.86
CA PHE A 62 2.34 -9.02 3.52
C PHE A 62 2.64 -7.91 2.53
N ASN A 63 3.23 -8.22 1.38
CA ASN A 63 3.53 -7.24 0.34
C ASN A 63 2.27 -6.56 -0.21
N ALA A 64 1.17 -7.31 -0.35
CA ALA A 64 -0.12 -6.72 -0.74
C ALA A 64 -0.67 -5.73 0.30
N LEU A 65 -0.44 -5.98 1.61
CA LEU A 65 -0.89 -5.11 2.70
C LEU A 65 0.07 -3.94 2.96
N ALA A 66 1.37 -4.16 2.82
CA ALA A 66 2.41 -3.15 3.03
C ALA A 66 2.37 -2.05 1.95
N GLY A 67 1.68 -2.31 0.83
CA GLY A 67 1.63 -1.40 -0.31
C GLY A 67 2.94 -1.41 -1.09
N PRO A 68 3.04 -0.68 -2.21
CA PRO A 68 4.31 -0.52 -2.89
C PRO A 68 5.30 0.17 -1.94
N ASP A 69 6.49 -0.44 -1.79
CA ASP A 69 7.59 0.02 -0.96
C ASP A 69 7.91 1.52 -1.16
N SER A 70 8.65 2.13 -0.23
CA SER A 70 9.12 3.53 -0.27
C SER A 70 9.69 3.98 -1.62
N SER A 71 10.16 3.05 -2.45
CA SER A 71 10.51 3.23 -3.86
C SER A 71 9.42 3.99 -4.64
N SER A 72 8.14 3.70 -4.39
CA SER A 72 7.02 4.37 -5.05
C SER A 72 6.86 5.83 -4.62
N LEU A 73 7.26 6.19 -3.40
CA LEU A 73 7.21 7.58 -2.94
C LEU A 73 8.40 8.37 -3.47
N ASP A 74 9.58 7.76 -3.52
CA ASP A 74 10.78 8.37 -4.11
C ASP A 74 10.60 8.60 -5.62
N ASP A 75 9.99 7.66 -6.32
CA ASP A 75 9.66 7.82 -7.74
C ASP A 75 8.61 8.91 -7.98
N LEU A 76 7.58 8.98 -7.13
CA LEU A 76 6.58 10.05 -7.19
C LEU A 76 7.19 11.42 -6.86
N THR A 77 8.12 11.46 -5.91
CA THR A 77 8.87 12.68 -5.56
C THR A 77 9.72 13.13 -6.74
N ARG A 78 10.43 12.21 -7.38
CA ARG A 78 11.24 12.52 -8.58
C ARG A 78 10.37 13.04 -9.72
N GLU A 79 9.21 12.42 -9.97
CA GLU A 79 8.28 12.90 -10.99
C GLU A 79 7.76 14.31 -10.67
N PHE A 80 7.45 14.57 -9.40
CA PHE A 80 7.03 15.90 -8.97
C PHE A 80 8.13 16.93 -9.19
N ASP A 81 9.36 16.64 -8.78
CA ASP A 81 10.50 17.54 -8.93
C ASP A 81 10.82 17.82 -10.41
N ASP A 82 10.75 16.80 -11.27
CA ASP A 82 10.95 16.96 -12.72
C ASP A 82 9.88 17.89 -13.33
N ARG A 83 8.62 17.74 -12.92
CA ARG A 83 7.53 18.63 -13.35
C ARG A 83 7.72 20.05 -12.82
N LEU A 84 8.11 20.19 -11.56
CA LEU A 84 8.37 21.48 -10.94
C LEU A 84 9.53 22.21 -11.62
N ALA A 85 10.63 21.51 -11.88
CA ALA A 85 11.79 22.05 -12.60
C ALA A 85 11.40 22.56 -13.99
N ARG A 86 10.51 21.83 -14.70
CA ARG A 86 9.99 22.29 -15.99
C ARG A 86 9.18 23.57 -15.87
N MET A 87 8.33 23.70 -14.85
CA MET A 87 7.55 24.92 -14.59
C MET A 87 8.43 26.10 -14.18
N GLN A 88 9.54 25.86 -13.50
CA GLN A 88 10.48 26.87 -13.03
C GLN A 88 11.54 27.24 -14.08
N SER A 89 11.50 26.63 -15.27
CA SER A 89 12.44 26.95 -16.35
C SER A 89 12.29 28.39 -16.84
N ALA A 90 13.38 28.97 -17.34
CA ALA A 90 13.37 30.32 -17.90
C ALA A 90 12.42 30.44 -19.11
N GLU A 91 12.27 29.37 -19.89
CA GLU A 91 11.31 29.30 -21.00
C GLU A 91 9.86 29.39 -20.50
N ALA A 92 9.52 28.64 -19.45
CA ALA A 92 8.20 28.70 -18.84
C ALA A 92 7.91 30.07 -18.21
N ALA A 93 8.91 30.68 -17.55
CA ALA A 93 8.79 32.03 -17.01
C ALA A 93 8.53 33.07 -18.12
N ALA A 94 9.34 33.09 -19.17
CA ALA A 94 9.17 33.99 -20.31
C ALA A 94 7.82 33.76 -21.04
N GLY A 95 7.36 32.52 -21.11
CA GLY A 95 6.05 32.17 -21.65
C GLY A 95 4.90 32.75 -20.83
N MET A 96 5.02 32.77 -19.49
CA MET A 96 4.03 33.39 -18.61
C MET A 96 4.04 34.91 -18.71
N ASP A 97 5.22 35.55 -18.77
CA ASP A 97 5.32 37.00 -18.98
C ASP A 97 4.63 37.41 -20.28
N THR A 98 4.95 36.70 -21.37
CA THR A 98 4.30 36.89 -22.67
C THR A 98 2.79 36.69 -22.55
N PHE A 99 2.33 35.66 -21.85
CA PHE A 99 0.90 35.37 -21.67
C PHE A 99 0.16 36.53 -20.98
N PHE A 100 0.75 37.14 -19.95
CA PHE A 100 0.15 38.27 -19.24
C PHE A 100 0.14 39.57 -20.05
N GLU A 101 1.05 39.72 -21.02
CA GLU A 101 1.12 40.90 -21.90
C GLU A 101 0.15 40.83 -23.11
N LEU A 102 -0.33 39.63 -23.48
CA LEU A 102 -1.20 39.45 -24.64
C LEU A 102 -2.60 40.04 -24.42
N LYS A 103 -3.15 40.64 -25.48
CA LYS A 103 -4.56 41.04 -25.51
C LYS A 103 -5.46 39.83 -25.71
N SER A 104 -6.72 39.92 -25.29
CA SER A 104 -7.70 38.82 -25.36
C SER A 104 -7.85 38.19 -26.76
N ALA A 105 -7.76 39.00 -27.83
CA ALA A 105 -7.82 38.50 -29.20
C ALA A 105 -6.59 37.66 -29.58
N GLU A 106 -5.41 38.06 -29.11
CA GLU A 106 -4.14 37.37 -29.38
C GLU A 106 -4.03 36.07 -28.55
N LEU A 107 -4.60 36.08 -27.34
CA LEU A 107 -4.78 34.87 -26.52
C LEU A 107 -5.70 33.85 -27.19
N GLY A 108 -6.83 34.28 -27.77
CA GLY A 108 -7.75 33.41 -28.49
C GLY A 108 -7.10 32.76 -29.72
N GLU A 109 -6.35 33.54 -30.49
CA GLU A 109 -5.54 33.06 -31.61
C GLU A 109 -4.47 32.05 -31.19
N ALA A 110 -3.78 32.31 -30.07
CA ALA A 110 -2.79 31.39 -29.50
C ALA A 110 -3.42 30.05 -29.07
N ALA A 111 -4.59 30.09 -28.43
CA ALA A 111 -5.33 28.89 -28.02
C ALA A 111 -5.74 28.02 -29.22
N LEU A 112 -6.24 28.63 -30.30
CA LEU A 112 -6.59 27.93 -31.54
C LEU A 112 -5.36 27.27 -32.20
N ARG A 113 -4.22 27.96 -32.23
CA ARG A 113 -2.96 27.38 -32.72
C ARG A 113 -2.51 26.20 -31.85
N GLY A 114 -2.60 26.31 -30.52
CA GLY A 114 -2.27 25.25 -29.59
C GLY A 114 -3.12 23.99 -29.79
N ALA A 115 -4.45 24.17 -29.92
CA ALA A 115 -5.38 23.08 -30.16
C ALA A 115 -5.12 22.35 -31.50
N ARG A 116 -4.66 23.07 -32.54
CA ARG A 116 -4.29 22.48 -33.84
C ARG A 116 -2.95 21.73 -33.81
N ARG A 117 -2.06 22.06 -32.87
CA ARG A 117 -0.70 21.49 -32.79
C ARG A 117 -0.61 20.18 -32.01
N LYS A 118 -1.63 19.87 -31.19
CA LYS A 118 -1.72 18.61 -30.46
C LYS A 118 -2.37 17.55 -31.37
N PRO A 119 -1.65 16.55 -31.92
CA PRO A 119 -2.32 15.34 -32.37
C PRO A 119 -2.89 14.64 -31.13
N MET A 120 -4.07 14.04 -31.26
CA MET A 120 -4.54 13.08 -30.26
C MET A 120 -3.56 11.92 -30.13
#